data_AF-A0A850JGX1-F1
#
_entry.id   AF-A0A850JGX1-F1
#
_cell.length_a   1.000
_cell.length_b   1.000
_cell.length_c   1.000
_cell.angle_alpha   90.00
_cell.angle_beta   90.00
_cell.angle_gamma   90.00
#
_symmetry.space_group_name_H-M   'P 1'
#
loop_
_entity.id
_entity.type
_entity.pdbx_description
1 polymer ?
#
loop_
_entity_poly.entity_id
_entity_poly.type
_entity_poly.pdbx_seq_one_letter_code
_entity_poly.pdbx_strand_id
1 'polypeptide(L)'
;MPTITSDHLHTLLGSADRDAALVVVGGRATVVPTDPSRGGGPEDAMVITTRDAVIAELDTGANEEQIEALAQRLDVALESLGG
;
A
#
# COMPACT_ATOMS: atom_id res chain seq x y z
N MET A 1 7.44 -14.77 -0.32
CA MET A 1 7.32 -13.70 -1.32
C MET A 1 6.33 -12.69 -0.76
N PRO A 2 6.64 -11.40 -0.76
CA PRO A 2 5.63 -10.38 -0.47
C PRO A 2 4.60 -10.38 -1.59
N THR A 3 3.32 -10.43 -1.24
CA THR A 3 2.22 -10.31 -2.21
C THR A 3 1.35 -9.13 -1.81
N ILE A 4 1.08 -8.23 -2.74
CA ILE A 4 0.15 -7.12 -2.55
C ILE A 4 -1.21 -7.53 -3.11
N THR A 5 -2.24 -7.52 -2.27
CA THR A 5 -3.61 -7.88 -2.64
C THR A 5 -4.54 -6.68 -2.55
N SER A 6 -5.68 -6.78 -3.23
CA SER A 6 -6.78 -5.82 -3.16
C SER A 6 -7.30 -5.64 -1.72
N ASP A 7 -7.23 -6.67 -0.88
CA ASP A 7 -7.56 -6.59 0.56
C ASP A 7 -6.70 -5.58 1.32
N HIS A 8 -5.40 -5.49 0.99
CA HIS A 8 -4.51 -4.49 1.58
C HIS A 8 -4.88 -3.07 1.14
N LEU A 9 -5.27 -2.87 -0.12
CA LEU A 9 -5.77 -1.57 -0.58
C LEU A 9 -7.10 -1.22 0.07
N HIS A 10 -8.00 -2.19 0.25
CA HIS A 10 -9.28 -1.99 0.91
C HIS A 10 -9.09 -1.64 2.39
N THR A 11 -8.11 -2.27 3.05
CA THR A 11 -7.69 -1.93 4.43
C THR A 11 -7.09 -0.53 4.50
N LEU A 12 -6.26 -0.13 3.53
CA LEU A 12 -5.69 1.21 3.43
C LEU A 12 -6.78 2.28 3.22
N LEU A 13 -7.72 2.02 2.31
CA LEU A 13 -8.85 2.90 1.99
C LEU A 13 -9.87 2.99 3.12
N GLY A 14 -10.08 1.88 3.85
CA GLY A 14 -10.97 1.79 4.99
C GLY A 14 -10.38 2.33 6.30
N SER A 15 -9.06 2.59 6.35
CA SER A 15 -8.42 3.18 7.51
C SER A 15 -9.02 4.55 7.84
N ALA A 16 -9.06 4.97 9.11
CA ALA A 16 -9.52 6.32 9.46
C ALA A 16 -8.42 7.38 9.26
N ASP A 17 -7.17 6.93 9.26
CA ASP A 17 -5.98 7.79 9.14
C ASP A 17 -5.72 8.20 7.70
N ARG A 18 -5.52 9.50 7.49
CA ARG A 18 -5.16 10.07 6.18
C ARG A 18 -3.70 9.77 5.83
N ASP A 19 -2.84 9.64 6.84
CA ASP A 19 -1.42 9.29 6.72
C ASP A 19 -1.17 7.77 6.75
N ALA A 20 -2.21 6.94 6.59
CA ALA A 20 -2.04 5.50 6.47
C ALA A 20 -1.19 5.16 5.23
N ALA A 21 -0.28 4.20 5.37
CA ALA A 21 0.63 3.79 4.31
C ALA A 21 0.63 2.27 4.14
N LEU A 22 0.70 1.83 2.88
CA LEU A 22 0.98 0.45 2.53
C LEU A 22 2.50 0.30 2.48
N VAL A 23 3.03 -0.53 3.37
CA VAL A 23 4.47 -0.78 3.49
C VAL A 23 4.78 -2.26 3.35
N VAL A 24 5.98 -2.57 2.90
CA VAL A 24 6.49 -3.94 2.90
C VAL A 24 7.54 -4.06 4.01
N VAL A 25 7.31 -4.97 4.95
CA VAL A 25 8.22 -5.25 6.08
C VAL A 25 8.62 -6.72 6.01
N GLY A 26 9.92 -7.01 5.93
CA GLY A 26 10.45 -8.37 5.90
C GLY A 26 9.86 -9.25 4.79
N GLY A 27 9.52 -8.65 3.64
CA GLY A 27 8.88 -9.35 2.53
C GLY A 27 7.42 -9.72 2.77
N ARG A 28 6.67 -8.93 3.58
CA ARG A 28 5.20 -8.95 3.61
C ARG A 28 4.63 -7.55 3.48
N ALA A 29 3.63 -7.40 2.61
CA ALA A 29 2.84 -6.18 2.53
C ALA A 29 1.95 -6.05 3.78
N THR A 30 1.94 -4.88 4.39
CA THR A 30 1.13 -4.55 5.55
C THR A 30 0.70 -3.10 5.48
N VAL A 31 -0.52 -2.82 5.95
CA VAL A 31 -0.99 -1.45 6.12
C VAL A 31 -0.61 -0.97 7.50
N VAL A 32 0.02 0.20 7.57
CA VAL A 32 0.31 0.88 8.83
C VAL A 32 -0.47 2.19 8.91
N PRO A 33 -1.03 2.53 10.09
CA PRO A 33 -1.86 3.73 10.25
C PRO A 33 -1.06 5.03 10.21
N THR A 34 0.27 4.98 10.30
CA THR A 34 1.16 6.14 10.23
C THR A 34 2.30 5.84 9.28
N ASP A 35 2.58 6.79 8.37
CA ASP A 35 3.72 6.71 7.46
C ASP A 35 5.03 6.49 8.24
N PRO A 36 5.70 5.34 8.04
CA PRO A 36 6.87 4.97 8.81
C PRO A 36 8.06 5.91 8.56
N SER A 37 8.11 6.56 7.40
CA SER A 37 9.16 7.53 7.03
C SER A 37 9.07 8.83 7.84
N ARG A 38 7.93 9.11 8.47
CA ARG A 38 7.68 10.36 9.21
C ARG A 38 8.00 10.30 10.71
N GLY A 39 8.46 9.17 11.26
CA GLY A 39 9.11 9.17 12.58
C GLY A 39 8.68 8.10 13.58
N GLY A 40 8.46 6.86 13.17
CA GLY A 40 8.23 5.77 14.14
C GLY A 40 8.00 4.39 13.52
N GLY A 41 8.33 4.25 12.24
CA GLY A 41 8.14 3.02 11.51
C GLY A 41 9.13 1.92 11.84
N PRO A 42 8.82 0.66 11.49
CA PRO A 42 9.83 -0.40 11.44
C PRO A 42 11.01 0.07 10.56
N GLU A 43 12.24 -0.08 11.03
CA GLU A 43 13.46 0.35 10.32
C GLU A 43 13.62 -0.35 8.95
N ASP A 44 12.96 -1.50 8.78
CA ASP A 44 12.88 -2.29 7.55
C ASP A 44 11.59 -2.09 6.73
N ALA A 45 10.79 -1.07 7.04
CA ALA A 45 9.55 -0.80 6.32
C ALA A 45 9.81 0.02 5.05
N MET A 46 9.64 -0.59 3.88
CA MET A 46 9.63 0.11 2.61
C MET A 46 8.23 0.64 2.32
N VAL A 47 8.07 1.97 2.29
CA VAL A 47 6.81 2.59 1.85
C VAL A 47 6.61 2.32 0.37
N ILE A 48 5.50 1.66 0.05
CA ILE A 48 5.11 1.40 -1.33
C ILE A 48 4.22 2.53 -1.83
N THR A 49 3.19 2.85 -1.05
CA THR A 49 2.27 3.94 -1.38
C THR A 49 1.53 4.39 -0.12
N THR A 50 1.04 5.63 -0.13
CA THR A 50 0.23 6.18 0.96
C THR A 50 -1.24 6.22 0.55
N ARG A 51 -2.14 6.29 1.53
CA ARG A 51 -3.56 6.42 1.28
C ARG A 51 -3.89 7.66 0.46
N ASP A 52 -3.23 8.78 0.76
CA ASP A 52 -3.43 10.04 0.02
C ASP A 52 -3.04 9.90 -1.46
N ALA A 53 -1.89 9.25 -1.73
CA ALA A 53 -1.46 8.94 -3.10
C ALA A 53 -2.42 7.97 -3.80
N VAL A 54 -2.87 6.93 -3.10
CA VAL A 54 -3.84 5.96 -3.61
C VAL A 54 -5.18 6.62 -3.89
N ILE A 55 -5.69 7.50 -3.03
CA ILE A 55 -6.95 8.24 -3.23
C ILE A 55 -6.82 9.24 -4.39
N ALA A 56 -5.68 9.92 -4.50
CA ALA A 56 -5.39 10.82 -5.60
C ALA A 56 -5.29 10.07 -6.94
N GLU A 57 -4.75 8.84 -6.94
CA GLU A 57 -4.65 8.00 -8.13
C GLU A 57 -5.97 7.28 -8.48
N LEU A 58 -6.77 6.93 -7.47
CA LEU A 58 -8.08 6.28 -7.60
C LEU A 58 -9.24 7.27 -7.79
N ASP A 59 -8.96 8.56 -8.01
CA ASP A 59 -9.91 9.64 -8.31
C ASP A 59 -11.27 9.48 -7.59
N THR A 60 -11.25 9.49 -6.25
CA THR A 60 -12.43 9.45 -5.35
C THR A 60 -13.64 8.67 -5.90
N GLY A 61 -13.46 7.38 -6.19
CA GLY A 61 -14.57 6.57 -6.70
C GLY A 61 -14.14 5.24 -7.31
N ALA A 62 -12.93 4.76 -7.01
CA ALA A 62 -12.46 3.53 -7.61
C ALA A 62 -13.37 2.34 -7.33
N ASN A 63 -13.76 1.68 -8.42
CA ASN A 63 -14.44 0.40 -8.37
C ASN A 63 -13.47 -0.72 -8.00
N GLU A 64 -13.98 -1.84 -7.49
CA GLU A 64 -13.20 -3.03 -7.11
C GLU A 64 -12.23 -3.48 -8.22
N GLU A 65 -12.63 -3.41 -9.49
CA GLU A 65 -11.76 -3.72 -10.64
C GLU A 65 -10.51 -2.83 -10.74
N GLN A 66 -10.64 -1.53 -10.41
CA GLN A 66 -9.50 -0.61 -10.41
C GLN A 66 -8.58 -0.87 -9.23
N ILE A 67 -9.15 -1.21 -8.07
CA ILE A 67 -8.39 -1.60 -6.88
C ILE A 67 -7.60 -2.89 -7.16
N GLU A 68 -8.22 -3.86 -7.84
CA GLU A 68 -7.57 -5.13 -8.19
C GLU A 68 -6.45 -4.93 -9.24
N ALA A 69 -6.70 -4.13 -10.28
CA ALA A 69 -5.69 -3.77 -11.28
C ALA A 69 -4.51 -3.02 -10.66
N LEU A 70 -4.77 -2.12 -9.70
CA LEU A 70 -3.75 -1.41 -8.95
C LEU A 70 -2.93 -2.39 -8.08
N ALA A 71 -3.59 -3.29 -7.34
CA ALA A 71 -2.93 -4.32 -6.54
C ALA A 71 -1.99 -5.17 -7.40
N GLN A 72 -2.46 -5.66 -8.54
CA GLN A 72 -1.67 -6.50 -9.43
C GLN A 72 -0.47 -5.74 -10.04
N ARG A 73 -0.65 -4.46 -10.37
CA ARG A 73 0.46 -3.62 -10.85
C ARG A 73 1.51 -3.37 -9.77
N LEU A 74 1.09 -3.14 -8.54
CA LEU A 74 1.96 -2.97 -7.38
C LEU A 74 2.72 -4.27 -7.04
N ASP A 75 2.04 -5.41 -7.12
CA ASP A 75 2.63 -6.74 -6.93
C ASP A 75 3.76 -7.00 -7.93
N VAL A 76 3.50 -6.76 -9.22
CA VAL A 76 4.51 -6.88 -10.29
C VAL A 76 5.67 -5.90 -10.10
N ALA A 77 5.39 -4.65 -9.72
CA ALA A 77 6.43 -3.66 -9.44
C ALA A 77 7.30 -4.08 -8.25
N LEU A 78 6.71 -4.73 -7.25
CA LEU A 78 7.43 -5.24 -6.09
C LEU A 78 8.30 -6.45 -6.42
N GLU A 79 7.79 -7.40 -7.23
CA GLU A 79 8.58 -8.50 -7.76
C GLU A 79 9.78 -8.00 -8.57
N SER A 80 9.61 -6.93 -9.34
CA SER A 80 10.69 -6.33 -10.12
C SER A 80 11.72 -5.57 -9.26
N LEU A 81 11.34 -5.15 -8.04
CA LEU A 81 12.22 -4.43 -7.11
C LEU A 81 12.97 -5.36 -6.14
N GLY A 82 12.41 -6.54 -5.87
CA GLY A 82 12.98 -7.57 -4.98
C GLY A 82 13.84 -8.64 -5.66
N GLY A 83 14.23 -8.41 -6.92
CA GLY A 83 15.09 -9.30 -7.71
C GLY A 83 16.54 -9.36 -7.23
#